data_AF-A0A0R0I963-F1
#
_entry.id   AF-A0A0R0I963-F1
#
_cell.length_a   1.000
_cell.length_b   1.000
_cell.length_c   1.000
_cell.angle_alpha   90.00
_cell.angle_beta   90.00
_cell.angle_gamma   90.00
#
_symmetry.space_group_name_H-M   'P 1'
#
loop_
_entity.id
_entity.type
_entity.pdbx_description
1 polymer ?
#
loop_
_entity_poly.entity_id
_entity_poly.type
_entity_poly.pdbx_seq_one_letter_code
_entity_poly.pdbx_strand_id
1 'polypeptide(L)'
;MSSHLESLSSNPKLSEEEEEALEVVNIPCVRELHSVGVYFQPVEGGNMAIEFDEKKGIFYLPVLKLDLNSEVIMRNLVAHEALTKPDFLIFTRYTELMRGIIDTVEDVKLLKNAGIIESNSSLGVEETEELFNGMTNVTG
;
A
#
# COMPACT_ATOMS: atom_id res chain seq x y z
N MET A 1 1.24 -23.83 35.78
CA MET A 1 2.07 -22.62 35.60
C MET A 1 1.46 -21.76 34.50
N SER A 2 0.29 -21.16 34.75
CA SER A 2 -0.52 -20.50 33.71
C SER A 2 -1.14 -19.21 34.26
N SER A 3 -0.29 -18.32 34.80
CA SER A 3 -0.73 -17.07 35.45
C SER A 3 0.16 -15.87 35.12
N HIS A 4 0.93 -15.91 34.04
CA HIS A 4 1.85 -14.82 33.67
C HIS A 4 1.63 -14.25 32.26
N LEU A 5 0.53 -14.60 31.58
CA LEU A 5 0.25 -14.13 30.22
C LEU A 5 -0.86 -13.06 30.12
N GLU A 6 -1.29 -12.47 31.24
CA GLU A 6 -2.30 -11.39 31.24
C GLU A 6 -1.71 -9.99 31.41
N SER A 7 -0.42 -9.84 31.77
CA SER A 7 0.16 -8.52 32.06
C SER A 7 0.75 -7.79 30.86
N LEU A 8 0.64 -8.32 29.63
CA LEU A 8 1.15 -7.66 28.42
C LEU A 8 0.06 -6.98 27.58
N SER A 9 -1.21 -7.05 27.99
CA SER A 9 -2.32 -6.32 27.34
C SER A 9 -2.51 -4.90 27.88
N SER A 10 -1.43 -4.28 28.37
CA SER A 10 -1.42 -2.85 28.67
C SER A 10 -1.21 -2.11 27.36
N ASN A 11 -2.31 -1.81 26.66
CA ASN A 11 -2.27 -0.95 25.48
C ASN A 11 -1.72 0.42 25.95
N PRO A 12 -0.50 0.81 25.55
CA PRO A 12 0.03 2.11 25.95
C PRO A 12 -0.87 3.16 25.28
N LYS A 13 -1.57 3.93 26.11
CA LYS A 13 -2.32 5.09 25.64
C LYS A 13 -1.28 6.11 25.19
N LEU A 14 -1.10 6.23 23.88
CA LEU A 14 -0.21 7.22 23.26
C LEU A 14 -0.62 8.61 23.76
N SER A 15 0.36 9.46 24.04
CA SER A 15 0.10 10.84 24.48
C SER A 15 -0.58 11.63 23.37
N GLU A 16 -1.48 12.55 23.73
CA GLU A 16 -2.20 13.43 22.77
C GLU A 16 -1.22 14.18 21.83
N GLU A 17 0.01 14.47 22.29
CA GLU A 17 1.09 15.07 21.48
C GLU A 17 1.61 14.16 20.36
N GLU A 18 1.57 12.83 20.52
CA GLU A 18 1.94 11.88 19.45
C GLU A 18 0.81 11.70 18.43
N GLU A 19 -0.44 11.88 18.86
CA GLU A 19 -1.61 11.80 17.98
C GLU A 19 -1.69 13.03 17.05
N GLU A 20 -1.34 14.22 17.54
CA GLU A 20 -1.31 15.47 16.75
C GLU A 20 -0.15 15.55 15.75
N ALA A 21 0.91 14.74 15.88
CA ALA A 21 2.09 14.82 15.03
C ALA A 21 2.02 13.91 13.78
N LEU A 22 1.00 13.06 13.65
CA LEU A 22 0.79 12.31 12.42
C LEU A 22 0.17 13.25 11.39
N GLU A 23 1.00 14.04 10.72
CA GLU A 23 0.61 14.66 9.45
C GLU A 23 0.19 13.52 8.52
N VAL A 24 -1.12 13.26 8.44
CA VAL A 24 -1.70 12.29 7.52
C VAL A 24 -1.47 12.86 6.14
N VAL A 25 -0.37 12.43 5.51
CA VAL A 25 -0.06 12.77 4.13
C VAL A 25 -1.15 12.15 3.27
N ASN A 26 -2.09 12.98 2.83
CA ASN A 26 -3.11 12.54 1.90
C ASN A 26 -2.49 12.43 0.50
N ILE A 27 -2.45 11.22 -0.03
CA ILE A 27 -1.96 10.93 -1.39
C ILE A 27 -3.17 10.95 -2.32
N PRO A 28 -3.18 11.81 -3.37
CA PRO A 28 -4.29 11.83 -4.32
C PRO A 28 -4.43 10.51 -5.06
N CYS A 29 -5.67 10.12 -5.40
CA CYS A 29 -5.92 8.86 -6.10
C CYS A 29 -5.47 8.90 -7.57
N VAL A 30 -5.39 7.73 -8.22
CA VAL A 30 -4.93 7.61 -9.62
C VAL A 30 -5.74 8.51 -10.56
N ARG A 31 -7.07 8.59 -10.41
CA ARG A 31 -7.90 9.50 -11.21
C ARG A 31 -7.57 10.97 -10.98
N GLU A 32 -7.34 11.38 -9.74
CA GLU A 32 -6.99 12.77 -9.39
C GLU A 32 -5.64 13.15 -9.99
N LEU A 33 -4.65 12.27 -9.87
CA LEU A 33 -3.32 12.42 -10.49
C LEU A 33 -3.44 12.50 -12.02
N HIS A 34 -4.22 11.63 -12.63
CA HIS A 34 -4.48 11.67 -14.07
C HIS A 34 -5.17 12.96 -14.52
N SER A 35 -6.04 13.55 -13.69
CA SER A 35 -6.73 14.81 -14.01
C SER A 35 -5.80 16.02 -14.12
N VAL A 36 -4.64 15.96 -13.45
CA VAL A 36 -3.60 17.00 -13.48
C VAL A 36 -2.40 16.64 -14.36
N GLY A 37 -2.53 15.60 -15.19
CA GLY A 37 -1.50 15.19 -16.15
C GLY A 37 -0.40 14.29 -15.61
N VAL A 38 -0.64 13.63 -14.46
CA VAL A 38 0.25 12.56 -13.95
C VAL A 38 -0.26 11.20 -14.44
N TYR A 39 0.59 10.51 -15.20
CA TYR A 39 0.30 9.20 -15.78
C TYR A 39 1.18 8.12 -15.16
N PHE A 40 0.73 6.87 -15.22
CA PHE A 40 1.45 5.74 -14.63
C PHE A 40 2.08 4.88 -15.72
N GLN A 41 3.30 4.39 -15.47
CA GLN A 41 3.99 3.44 -16.35
C GLN A 41 4.78 2.40 -15.55
N PRO A 42 4.92 1.18 -16.06
CA PRO A 42 5.62 0.13 -15.34
C PRO A 42 7.14 0.36 -15.41
N VAL A 43 7.84 -0.04 -14.35
CA VAL A 43 9.30 -0.04 -14.31
C VAL A 43 9.86 -1.38 -13.82
N GLU A 44 10.94 -1.80 -14.42
CA GLU A 44 11.70 -2.98 -14.01
C GLU A 44 12.62 -2.63 -12.83
N GLY A 45 12.79 -3.56 -11.87
CA GLY A 45 13.70 -3.38 -10.73
C GLY A 45 13.05 -3.50 -9.35
N GLY A 46 11.72 -3.71 -9.28
CA GLY A 46 10.99 -3.84 -8.02
C GLY A 46 10.87 -2.51 -7.27
N ASN A 47 10.55 -2.55 -5.97
CA ASN A 47 10.16 -1.37 -5.18
C ASN A 47 11.20 -0.24 -5.11
N MET A 48 12.48 -0.55 -5.34
CA MET A 48 13.56 0.45 -5.40
C MET A 48 13.54 1.29 -6.70
N ALA A 49 12.74 0.91 -7.68
CA ALA A 49 12.68 1.54 -9.00
C ALA A 49 11.57 2.61 -9.13
N ILE A 50 10.83 2.89 -8.06
CA ILE A 50 9.79 3.92 -8.06
C ILE A 50 10.43 5.28 -8.37
N GLU A 51 9.97 5.94 -9.44
CA GLU A 51 10.54 7.21 -9.93
C GLU A 51 9.42 8.09 -10.48
N PHE A 52 9.53 9.41 -10.28
CA PHE A 52 8.65 10.39 -10.92
C PHE A 52 9.44 11.29 -11.88
N ASP A 53 9.12 11.20 -13.17
CA ASP A 53 9.66 12.10 -14.20
C ASP A 53 8.77 13.34 -14.30
N GLU A 54 9.14 14.39 -13.56
CA GLU A 54 8.43 15.68 -13.53
C GLU A 54 8.24 16.31 -14.92
N LYS A 55 9.19 16.08 -15.84
CA LYS A 55 9.15 16.67 -17.18
C LYS A 55 8.11 16.00 -18.07
N LYS A 56 7.93 14.69 -17.90
CA LYS A 56 6.93 13.91 -18.65
C LYS A 56 5.60 13.77 -17.92
N GLY A 57 5.55 14.08 -16.63
CA GLY A 57 4.41 13.78 -15.78
C GLY A 57 4.17 12.27 -15.64
N ILE A 58 5.24 11.47 -15.62
CA ILE A 58 5.12 10.01 -15.54
C ILE A 58 5.59 9.52 -14.18
N PHE A 59 4.72 8.80 -13.49
CA PHE A 59 5.01 8.08 -12.26
C PHE A 59 5.26 6.61 -12.57
N TYR A 60 6.50 6.18 -12.41
CA TYR A 60 6.94 4.83 -12.67
C TYR A 60 6.74 3.95 -11.43
N LEU A 61 6.00 2.85 -11.57
CA LEU A 61 5.71 1.91 -10.49
C LEU A 61 6.08 0.47 -10.86
N PRO A 62 6.55 -0.36 -9.92
CA PRO A 62 6.79 -1.77 -10.14
C PRO A 62 5.51 -2.50 -10.56
N VAL A 63 5.65 -3.50 -11.43
CA VAL A 63 4.53 -4.37 -11.80
C VAL A 63 4.18 -5.29 -10.63
N LEU A 64 2.92 -5.24 -10.20
CA LEU A 64 2.35 -6.08 -9.16
C LEU A 64 1.47 -7.17 -9.77
N LYS A 65 1.90 -8.41 -9.62
CA LYS A 65 1.14 -9.60 -10.03
C LYS A 65 0.31 -10.09 -8.85
N LEU A 66 -1.00 -10.05 -9.01
CA LEU A 66 -1.97 -10.40 -7.97
C LEU A 66 -2.72 -11.69 -8.30
N ASP A 67 -2.93 -12.47 -7.25
CA ASP A 67 -3.71 -13.71 -7.21
C ASP A 67 -4.45 -13.84 -5.87
N LEU A 68 -5.19 -14.93 -5.69
CA LEU A 68 -5.98 -15.20 -4.48
C LEU A 68 -5.15 -15.34 -3.20
N ASN A 69 -3.83 -15.56 -3.29
CA ASN A 69 -2.95 -15.65 -2.12
C ASN A 69 -2.27 -14.32 -1.79
N SER A 70 -2.38 -13.33 -2.68
CA SER A 70 -1.58 -12.12 -2.61
C SER A 70 -1.91 -11.29 -1.37
N GLU A 71 -3.17 -11.17 -0.97
CA GLU A 71 -3.56 -10.48 0.27
C GLU A 71 -2.82 -11.06 1.50
N VAL A 72 -2.83 -12.39 1.65
CA VAL A 72 -2.18 -13.10 2.77
C VAL A 72 -0.68 -12.92 2.73
N ILE A 73 -0.07 -13.05 1.54
CA ILE A 73 1.37 -12.87 1.36
C ILE A 73 1.77 -11.44 1.71
N MET A 74 1.06 -10.43 1.20
CA MET A 74 1.38 -9.02 1.44
C MET A 74 1.26 -8.68 2.94
N ARG A 75 0.20 -9.11 3.63
CA ARG A 75 0.08 -8.91 5.09
C ARG A 75 1.21 -9.56 5.87
N ASN A 76 1.58 -10.79 5.51
CA ASN A 76 2.71 -11.48 6.14
C ASN A 76 4.04 -10.78 5.86
N LEU A 77 4.24 -10.23 4.67
CA LEU A 77 5.43 -9.46 4.32
C LEU A 77 5.53 -8.16 5.10
N VAL A 78 4.42 -7.43 5.27
CA VAL A 78 4.35 -6.23 6.12
C VAL A 78 4.68 -6.58 7.58
N ALA A 79 4.04 -7.61 8.14
CA ALA A 79 4.30 -8.04 9.52
C ALA A 79 5.74 -8.53 9.72
N HIS A 80 6.28 -9.28 8.76
CA HIS A 80 7.65 -9.74 8.79
C HIS A 80 8.65 -8.58 8.68
N GLU A 81 8.39 -7.59 7.83
CA GLU A 81 9.23 -6.39 7.70
C GLU A 81 9.27 -5.60 9.00
N ALA A 82 8.11 -5.36 9.63
CA ALA A 82 8.01 -4.70 10.93
C ALA A 82 8.79 -5.45 12.04
N LEU A 83 8.79 -6.78 12.01
CA LEU A 83 9.50 -7.60 13.00
C LEU A 83 11.01 -7.67 12.76
N THR A 84 11.44 -7.77 11.51
CA THR A 84 12.84 -8.11 11.16
C THR A 84 13.68 -6.92 10.72
N LYS A 85 13.04 -5.87 10.22
CA LYS A 85 13.69 -4.66 9.69
C LYS A 85 12.86 -3.42 10.03
N PRO A 86 12.61 -3.13 11.32
CA PRO A 86 11.76 -1.99 11.72
C PRO A 86 12.27 -0.65 11.19
N ASP A 87 13.58 -0.51 10.95
CA ASP A 87 14.18 0.71 10.40
C ASP A 87 13.99 0.86 8.87
N PHE A 88 13.58 -0.20 8.17
CA PHE A 88 13.46 -0.26 6.71
C PHE A 88 12.09 -0.82 6.28
N LEU A 89 11.05 -0.02 6.48
CA LEU A 89 9.66 -0.31 6.12
C LEU A 89 9.37 -0.16 4.61
N ILE A 90 10.25 -0.69 3.75
CA ILE A 90 10.20 -0.47 2.29
C ILE A 90 8.92 -1.05 1.67
N PHE A 91 8.59 -2.29 2.02
CA PHE A 91 7.39 -2.96 1.52
C PHE A 91 6.12 -2.36 2.12
N THR A 92 6.15 -2.03 3.41
CA THR A 92 5.06 -1.37 4.13
C THR A 92 4.74 -0.03 3.48
N ARG A 93 5.74 0.83 3.24
CA ARG A 93 5.56 2.10 2.53
C ARG A 93 5.05 1.95 1.11
N TYR A 94 5.48 0.90 0.41
CA TYR A 94 4.92 0.57 -0.90
C TYR A 94 3.42 0.20 -0.80
N THR A 95 3.02 -0.62 0.18
CA THR A 95 1.60 -0.94 0.38
C THR A 95 0.77 0.28 0.78
N GLU A 96 1.33 1.20 1.57
CA GLU A 96 0.70 2.47 1.92
C GLU A 96 0.52 3.39 0.71
N LEU A 97 1.53 3.49 -0.16
CA LEU A 97 1.43 4.24 -1.42
C LEU A 97 0.35 3.65 -2.33
N MET A 98 0.36 2.34 -2.55
CA MET A 98 -0.61 1.68 -3.42
C MET A 98 -2.04 1.82 -2.87
N ARG A 99 -2.21 1.74 -1.54
CA ARG A 99 -3.48 2.05 -0.87
C ARG A 99 -3.87 3.51 -1.07
N GLY A 100 -2.95 4.46 -0.90
CA GLY A 100 -3.24 5.88 -1.03
C GLY A 100 -3.73 6.25 -2.43
N ILE A 101 -3.17 5.64 -3.47
CA ILE A 101 -3.56 5.95 -4.85
C ILE A 101 -4.79 5.16 -5.36
N ILE A 102 -5.19 4.06 -4.70
CA ILE A 102 -6.34 3.23 -5.08
C ILE A 102 -7.51 3.55 -4.14
N ASP A 103 -8.43 4.39 -4.60
CA ASP A 103 -9.66 4.75 -3.88
C ASP A 103 -10.87 3.95 -4.40
N THR A 104 -10.89 3.66 -5.70
CA THR A 104 -12.02 3.05 -6.40
C THR A 104 -11.59 1.95 -7.36
N VAL A 105 -12.56 1.13 -7.78
CA VAL A 105 -12.40 0.14 -8.85
C VAL A 105 -11.90 0.78 -10.16
N GLU A 106 -12.25 2.04 -10.42
CA GLU A 106 -11.76 2.81 -11.56
C GLU A 106 -10.25 3.04 -11.49
N ASP A 107 -9.69 3.28 -10.31
CA ASP A 107 -8.24 3.44 -10.12
C ASP A 107 -7.51 2.13 -10.43
N VAL A 108 -8.07 0.99 -10.00
CA VAL A 108 -7.56 -0.34 -10.35
C VAL A 108 -7.58 -0.54 -11.86
N LYS A 109 -8.67 -0.20 -12.56
CA LYS A 109 -8.76 -0.33 -14.02
C LYS A 109 -7.69 0.53 -14.72
N LEU A 110 -7.45 1.75 -14.25
CA LEU A 110 -6.41 2.63 -14.80
C LEU A 110 -5.01 2.04 -14.62
N LEU A 111 -4.70 1.51 -13.42
CA LEU A 111 -3.43 0.86 -13.14
C LEU A 111 -3.24 -0.45 -13.92
N LYS A 112 -4.29 -1.24 -14.13
CA LYS A 112 -4.26 -2.42 -15.02
C LYS A 112 -3.99 -2.04 -16.46
N ASN A 113 -4.66 -1.00 -16.97
CA ASN A 113 -4.43 -0.49 -18.32
C ASN A 113 -3.03 0.07 -18.50
N ALA A 114 -2.45 0.66 -17.44
CA ALA A 114 -1.07 1.11 -17.41
C ALA A 114 -0.06 -0.04 -17.24
N GLY A 115 -0.50 -1.28 -17.02
CA GLY A 115 0.39 -2.43 -16.79
C GLY A 115 1.07 -2.45 -15.42
N ILE A 116 0.61 -1.63 -14.46
CA ILE A 116 1.10 -1.64 -13.08
C ILE A 116 0.53 -2.84 -12.32
N ILE A 117 -0.75 -3.14 -12.51
CA ILE A 117 -1.41 -4.28 -11.87
C ILE A 117 -1.69 -5.34 -12.94
N GLU A 118 -1.19 -6.54 -12.70
CA GLU A 118 -1.54 -7.74 -13.45
C GLU A 118 -2.32 -8.66 -12.51
N SER A 119 -3.56 -8.97 -12.83
CA SER A 119 -4.32 -9.98 -12.07
C SER A 119 -4.67 -11.14 -12.99
N ASN A 120 -4.61 -12.37 -12.45
CA ASN A 120 -5.10 -13.53 -13.18
C ASN A 120 -6.63 -13.47 -13.31
N SER A 121 -7.22 -14.34 -14.15
CA SER A 121 -8.67 -14.37 -14.39
C SER A 121 -9.52 -14.62 -13.13
N SER A 122 -8.89 -15.03 -12.02
CA SER A 122 -9.55 -15.33 -10.75
C SER A 122 -9.62 -14.14 -9.81
N LEU A 123 -8.90 -13.04 -10.08
CA LEU A 123 -8.94 -11.84 -9.24
C LEU A 123 -9.48 -10.66 -10.05
N GLY A 124 -10.72 -10.29 -9.76
CA GLY A 124 -11.45 -9.19 -10.35
C GLY A 124 -10.93 -7.82 -9.92
N VAL A 125 -11.46 -6.77 -10.56
CA VAL A 125 -11.11 -5.38 -10.23
C VAL A 125 -11.66 -4.94 -8.87
N GLU A 126 -12.82 -5.47 -8.47
CA GLU A 126 -13.42 -5.27 -7.13
C GLU A 126 -12.56 -5.92 -6.05
N GLU A 127 -12.23 -7.21 -6.19
CA GLU A 127 -11.36 -7.93 -5.24
C GLU A 127 -9.96 -7.29 -5.12
N THR A 128 -9.46 -6.68 -6.20
CA THR A 128 -8.18 -5.96 -6.16
C THR A 128 -8.29 -4.67 -5.35
N GLU A 129 -9.36 -3.90 -5.51
CA GLU A 129 -9.60 -2.69 -4.72
C GLU A 129 -9.79 -3.04 -3.24
N GLU A 130 -10.62 -4.06 -2.95
CA GLU A 130 -10.83 -4.59 -1.60
C GLU A 130 -9.52 -5.10 -0.96
N LEU A 131 -8.62 -5.71 -1.74
CA LEU A 131 -7.30 -6.16 -1.24
C LEU A 131 -6.51 -4.98 -0.68
N PHE A 132 -6.42 -3.86 -1.40
CA PHE A 132 -5.66 -2.69 -0.93
C PHE A 132 -6.38 -1.96 0.20
N ASN A 133 -7.71 -1.87 0.14
CA ASN A 133 -8.51 -1.25 1.19
C ASN A 133 -8.55 -2.08 2.48
N GLY A 134 -8.45 -3.41 2.38
CA GLY A 134 -8.34 -4.32 3.52
C GLY A 134 -6.97 -4.36 4.19
N MET A 135 -5.93 -3.73 3.61
CA MET A 135 -4.60 -3.61 4.23
C MET A 135 -4.52 -2.50 5.29
N THR A 136 -5.65 -2.03 5.82
CA THR A 136 -5.68 -1.10 6.96
C THR A 136 -4.85 -1.62 8.12
N ASN A 137 -3.63 -1.09 8.27
CA ASN A 137 -2.99 -1.02 9.57
C ASN A 137 -3.86 -0.11 10.44
N VAL A 138 -4.00 -0.51 11.71
CA VAL A 138 -4.71 0.19 12.78
C VAL A 138 -4.27 1.66 12.82
N THR A 139 -4.96 2.51 12.08
CA THR A 139 -5.01 3.96 12.26
C THR A 139 -6.38 4.26 12.85
N GLY A 140 -6.54 3.91 14.12
CA GLY A 140 -7.75 4.08 14.92
C GLY A 140 -7.47 3.71 16.36
#